data_AF-A0A391PCW1-F1
#
_entry.id   AF-A0A391PCW1-F1
#
_cell.length_a   1.000
_cell.length_b   1.000
_cell.length_c   1.000
_cell.angle_alpha   90.00
_cell.angle_beta   90.00
_cell.angle_gamma   90.00
#
_symmetry.space_group_name_H-M   'P 1'
#
loop_
_entity.id
_entity.type
_entity.pdbx_description
1 polymer ?
#
loop_
_entity_poly.entity_id
_entity_poly.type
_entity_poly.pdbx_seq_one_letter_code
_entity_poly.pdbx_strand_id
1 'polypeptide(L)' 'MLFSWDIGPTWQVESDPGKTSEVEVRFTAESDGRTRVDLEHRHLERHGAGWRSVADGVDGQAGWPLYLKRYHDVVAEEA' A
#
# COMPACT_ATOMS: atom_id res chain seq x y z
N MET A 1 4.83 -7.29 -7.60
CA MET A 1 3.49 -6.99 -8.12
C MET A 1 3.31 -5.49 -8.10
N LEU A 2 2.85 -4.89 -9.19
CA LEU A 2 2.59 -3.46 -9.31
C LEU A 2 1.15 -3.25 -9.75
N PHE A 3 0.41 -2.38 -9.08
CA PHE A 3 -0.97 -2.04 -9.44
C PHE A 3 -1.27 -0.56 -9.18
N SER A 4 -2.27 -0.03 -9.87
CA SER A 4 -2.74 1.35 -9.67
C SER A 4 -3.58 1.47 -8.40
N TRP A 5 -3.43 2.60 -7.72
CA TRP A 5 -4.26 3.01 -6.61
C TRP A 5 -5.18 4.14 -7.08
N ASP A 6 -6.41 3.75 -7.39
CA ASP A 6 -7.41 4.63 -8.00
C ASP A 6 -8.31 5.25 -6.93
N ILE A 7 -7.78 5.55 -5.75
CA ILE A 7 -8.54 6.13 -4.63
C ILE A 7 -7.93 7.48 -4.25
N GLY A 8 -8.71 8.55 -4.43
CA GLY A 8 -8.27 9.92 -4.18
C GLY A 8 -8.35 10.36 -2.71
N PRO A 9 -8.07 11.65 -2.41
CA PRO A 9 -8.05 12.20 -1.05
C PRO A 9 -9.39 12.13 -0.31
N THR A 10 -10.50 11.97 -1.06
CA THR A 10 -11.85 11.79 -0.52
C THR A 10 -12.17 10.33 -0.18
N TRP A 11 -11.22 9.41 -0.34
CA TRP A 11 -11.40 7.96 -0.19
C TRP A 11 -12.48 7.38 -1.11
N GLN A 12 -12.68 8.01 -2.27
CA GLN A 12 -13.55 7.55 -3.34
C GLN A 12 -12.72 7.18 -4.56
N VAL A 13 -13.33 6.42 -5.48
CA VAL A 13 -12.69 6.06 -6.74
C VAL A 13 -12.40 7.32 -7.56
N GLU A 14 -11.16 7.45 -8.01
CA GLU A 14 -10.69 8.44 -8.98
C GLU A 14 -10.76 7.81 -10.38
N SER A 15 -11.37 8.52 -11.33
CA SER A 15 -11.61 8.03 -12.68
C SER A 15 -10.61 8.55 -13.69
N ASP A 16 -9.86 9.61 -13.36
CA ASP A 16 -8.76 10.14 -14.16
C ASP A 16 -7.46 9.40 -13.82
N PRO A 17 -6.93 8.54 -14.72
CA PRO A 17 -5.69 7.80 -14.48
C PRO A 17 -4.47 8.70 -14.29
N GLY A 18 -4.52 9.97 -14.73
CA GLY A 18 -3.47 10.95 -14.48
C GLY A 18 -3.39 11.40 -13.01
N LYS A 19 -4.42 11.09 -12.22
CA LYS A 19 -4.52 11.43 -10.79
C LYS A 19 -4.43 10.23 -9.87
N THR A 20 -4.04 9.07 -10.37
CA THR A 20 -3.87 7.86 -9.55
C THR A 20 -2.42 7.68 -9.13
N SER A 21 -2.23 6.96 -8.02
CA SER A 21 -0.91 6.57 -7.52
C SER A 21 -0.66 5.08 -7.80
N GLU A 22 0.47 4.55 -7.34
CA GLU A 22 0.83 3.16 -7.54
C GLU A 22 1.25 2.49 -6.24
N VAL A 23 0.92 1.21 -6.12
CA VAL A 23 1.41 0.36 -5.05
C VAL A 23 2.23 -0.77 -5.65
N GLU A 24 3.46 -0.90 -5.18
CA GLU A 24 4.34 -2.01 -5.50
C GLU A 24 4.55 -2.89 -4.28
N VAL A 25 4.35 -4.19 -4.44
CA VAL A 25 4.66 -5.21 -3.42
C VAL A 25 5.73 -6.15 -3.97
N ARG A 26 6.86 -6.25 -3.28
CA ARG A 26 7.99 -7.11 -3.64
C ARG A 26 8.17 -8.19 -2.58
N PHE A 27 8.27 -9.44 -3.03
CA PHE A 27 8.54 -10.59 -2.18
C PHE A 27 9.98 -11.05 -2.45
N THR A 28 10.81 -11.05 -1.42
CA THR A 28 12.21 -11.49 -1.49
C THR A 28 12.38 -12.70 -0.60
N ALA A 29 12.78 -13.84 -1.17
CA ALA A 29 13.13 -15.00 -0.37
C ALA A 29 14.34 -14.70 0.52
N GLU A 30 14.25 -15.09 1.80
CA GLU A 30 15.34 -15.02 2.78
C GLU A 30 15.70 -16.43 3.27
N SER A 31 16.68 -16.54 4.19
CA SER A 31 17.04 -17.84 4.79
C SER A 31 15.89 -18.40 5.64
N ASP A 32 15.97 -19.69 5.93
CA ASP A 32 15.08 -20.37 6.88
C ASP A 32 13.61 -20.38 6.45
N GLY A 33 13.36 -20.38 5.13
CA GLY A 33 12.00 -20.37 4.57
C GLY A 33 11.24 -19.06 4.77
N ARG A 34 11.91 -17.99 5.22
CA ARG A 34 11.30 -16.68 5.41
C ARG A 34 11.21 -15.92 4.08
N THR A 35 10.24 -15.02 4.00
CA THR A 35 10.09 -14.10 2.87
C THR A 35 9.97 -12.68 3.42
N ARG A 36 10.83 -11.76 2.96
CA ARG A 36 10.66 -10.33 3.20
C ARG A 36 9.64 -9.77 2.21
N VAL A 37 8.67 -9.04 2.74
CA VAL A 37 7.65 -8.34 1.94
C VAL A 37 7.89 -6.84 2.07
N ASP A 38 8.24 -6.21 0.95
CA ASP A 38 8.41 -4.77 0.84
C ASP A 38 7.19 -4.18 0.13
N LEU A 39 6.52 -3.19 0.75
CA LEU A 39 5.41 -2.43 0.13
C LEU A 39 5.83 -0.97 -0.04
N GLU A 40 5.67 -0.46 -1.26
CA GLU A 40 5.93 0.94 -1.60
C GLU A 40 4.68 1.55 -2.23
N HIS A 41 4.21 2.67 -1.67
CA HIS A 41 3.14 3.48 -2.24
C HIS A 41 3.74 4.80 -2.73
N ARG A 42 3.79 5.01 -4.04
CA ARG A 42 4.48 6.14 -4.68
C ARG A 42 3.55 6.93 -5.60
N HIS A 43 4.01 8.10 -6.03
CA HIS A 43 3.27 9.04 -6.88
C HIS A 43 2.00 9.61 -6.23
N LEU A 44 1.97 9.68 -4.91
CA LEU A 44 0.83 10.20 -4.15
C LEU A 44 0.50 11.65 -4.53
N GLU A 45 1.50 12.45 -4.89
CA GLU A 45 1.33 13.83 -5.34
C GLU A 45 0.42 13.99 -6.57
N ARG A 46 0.22 12.92 -7.37
CA ARG A 46 -0.69 12.93 -8.52
C ARG A 46 -2.16 13.13 -8.13
N HIS A 47 -2.54 12.78 -6.90
CA HIS A 47 -3.89 12.98 -6.36
C HIS A 47 -4.30 14.45 -6.24
N GLY A 48 -3.37 15.39 -6.46
CA GLY A 48 -3.65 16.82 -6.49
C GLY A 48 -3.92 17.40 -5.10
N ALA A 49 -4.84 18.36 -5.00
CA ALA A 49 -5.12 19.03 -3.73
C ALA A 49 -5.61 18.02 -2.67
N GLY A 50 -4.93 18.01 -1.53
CA GLY A 50 -5.24 17.08 -0.43
C GLY A 50 -4.48 15.76 -0.47
N TRP A 51 -3.61 15.51 -1.45
CA TRP A 51 -2.87 14.23 -1.55
C TRP A 51 -2.14 13.80 -0.27
N ARG A 52 -1.67 14.76 0.55
CA ARG A 52 -1.01 14.46 1.83
C ARG A 52 -1.91 13.70 2.81
N SER A 53 -3.23 13.91 2.78
CA SER A 53 -4.14 13.13 3.62
C SER A 53 -4.21 11.66 3.20
N VAL A 54 -3.97 11.35 1.92
CA VAL A 54 -3.78 9.96 1.48
C VAL A 54 -2.50 9.40 2.08
N ALA A 55 -1.39 10.14 1.98
CA ALA A 55 -0.11 9.74 2.56
C ALA A 55 -0.22 9.47 4.07
N ASP A 56 -0.75 10.43 4.83
CA ASP A 56 -0.94 10.30 6.28
C ASP A 56 -1.90 9.16 6.64
N GLY A 57 -2.93 8.95 5.82
CA GLY A 57 -3.91 7.87 6.04
C GLY A 57 -3.34 6.48 5.79
N VAL A 58 -2.57 6.31 4.71
CA VAL A 58 -1.98 5.00 4.37
C VAL A 58 -0.73 4.69 5.21
N ASP A 59 -0.01 5.69 5.70
CA ASP A 59 1.12 5.53 6.64
C ASP A 59 0.67 5.40 8.11
N GLY A 60 -0.55 5.88 8.42
CA GLY A 60 -1.12 5.81 9.75
C GLY A 60 -1.38 4.39 10.27
N GLN A 61 -1.65 4.28 11.57
CA GLN A 61 -1.89 2.98 12.25
C GLN A 61 -3.08 2.18 11.72
N ALA A 62 -3.98 2.81 10.96
CA ALA A 62 -5.11 2.14 10.30
C ALA A 62 -4.86 1.86 8.81
N GLY A 63 -3.69 2.24 8.28
CA GLY A 63 -3.29 2.08 6.87
C GLY A 63 -2.47 0.80 6.62
N TRP A 64 -1.44 0.90 5.77
CA TRP A 64 -0.58 -0.22 5.39
C TRP A 64 0.03 -0.97 6.58
N PRO A 65 0.51 -0.31 7.67
CA PRO A 65 1.06 -1.03 8.82
C PRO A 65 0.09 -2.06 9.42
N LEU A 66 -1.20 -1.72 9.52
CA LEU A 66 -2.22 -2.63 10.06
C LEU A 66 -2.41 -3.85 9.16
N TYR A 67 -2.53 -3.62 7.85
CA TYR A 67 -2.82 -4.71 6.91
C TYR A 67 -1.61 -5.62 6.68
N LEU A 68 -0.39 -5.08 6.68
CA LEU A 68 0.83 -5.90 6.66
C LEU A 68 0.95 -6.75 7.93
N LYS A 69 0.63 -6.20 9.11
CA LYS A 69 0.57 -6.99 10.34
C LYS A 69 -0.48 -8.10 10.26
N ARG A 70 -1.70 -7.80 9.80
CA ARG A 70 -2.76 -8.82 9.64
C ARG A 70 -2.37 -9.91 8.66
N TYR A 71 -1.75 -9.55 7.54
CA TYR A 71 -1.24 -10.52 6.58
C TYR A 71 -0.19 -11.44 7.21
N HIS A 72 0.78 -10.86 7.94
CA HIS A 72 1.77 -11.62 8.68
C HIS A 72 1.13 -12.59 9.67
N ASP A 73 0.17 -12.12 10.48
CA ASP A 73 -0.49 -12.95 11.49
C ASP A 73 -1.21 -14.15 10.85
N VAL A 74 -1.93 -13.95 9.74
CA VAL A 74 -2.57 -15.05 9.00
C VAL A 74 -1.55 -16.04 8.43
N VAL A 75 -0.47 -15.55 7.81
CA VAL A 75 0.56 -16.42 7.24
C VAL A 75 1.31 -17.20 8.32
N ALA A 76 1.51 -16.60 9.50
CA ALA A 76 2.16 -17.25 10.63
C ALA A 76 1.30 -18.35 11.27
N GLU A 77 -0.03 -18.26 11.21
CA GLU A 77 -0.95 -19.32 11.66
C GLU A 77 -0.96 -20.53 10.71
N GLU A 78 -0.69 -20.31 9.42
CA GLU A 78 -0.70 -21.34 8.37
C GLU A 78 0.66 -22.05 8.18
N ALA A 79 1.73 -21.59 8.84
CA ALA A 79 3.10 -22.10 8.73
C ALA A 79 3.41 -23.20 9.76
#